data_AF-A0A0N7ZCT5-F1
#
_entry.id   AF-A0A0N7ZCT5-F1
#
_cell.length_a   1.000
_cell.length_b   1.000
_cell.length_c   1.000
_cell.angle_alpha   90.00
_cell.angle_beta   90.00
_cell.angle_gamma   90.00
#
_symmetry.space_group_name_H-M   'P 1'
#
loop_
_entity.id
_entity.type
_entity.pdbx_description
1 polymer ?
#
loop_
_entity_poly.entity_id
_entity_poly.type
_entity_poly.pdbx_seq_one_letter_code
_entity_poly.pdbx_strand_id
1 'polypeptide(L)'
;MGEKREVPKPLKKLLDWDIVMTEKFVKYVDMKYGPLSKHKTTLKGLEYSCHGIPWLIGTATFIFLLQDASIRQLLVNLFIALIVDIVVVSVVKAITRRRRPVANKDNEMFATVSVDKFSFPSGHCTRAVMLSVLFPLQWRW
;
A
#
# COMPACT_ATOMS: atom_id res chain seq x y z
N MET A 1 9.26 28.06 -5.74
CA MET A 1 8.70 27.07 -6.69
C MET A 1 9.82 26.09 -7.00
N GLY A 2 9.79 24.86 -6.45
CA GLY A 2 10.91 23.92 -6.59
C GLY A 2 11.05 23.40 -8.02
N GLU A 3 12.28 23.36 -8.52
CA GLU A 3 12.67 22.87 -9.84
C GLU A 3 12.07 21.48 -10.14
N LYS A 4 11.47 21.30 -11.32
CA LYS A 4 10.90 20.00 -11.73
C LYS A 4 12.06 19.05 -11.98
N ARG A 5 12.18 17.98 -11.19
CA ARG A 5 13.21 16.93 -11.35
C ARG A 5 13.21 16.41 -12.79
N GLU A 6 14.35 16.51 -13.47
CA GLU A 6 14.54 15.89 -14.77
C GLU A 6 14.65 14.38 -14.61
N VAL A 7 13.76 13.64 -15.27
CA VAL A 7 13.72 12.18 -15.22
C VAL A 7 14.53 11.65 -16.39
N PRO A 8 15.51 10.73 -16.18
CA PRO A 8 16.27 10.13 -17.26
C PRO A 8 15.37 9.51 -18.33
N LYS A 9 15.75 9.65 -19.61
CA LYS A 9 14.95 9.15 -20.75
C LYS A 9 14.49 7.69 -20.61
N PRO A 10 15.34 6.73 -20.16
CA PRO A 10 14.90 5.34 -19.97
C PRO A 10 13.81 5.20 -18.90
N LEU A 11 13.95 5.92 -17.78
CA LEU A 11 12.99 5.89 -16.68
C LEU A 11 11.66 6.54 -17.09
N LYS A 12 11.71 7.59 -17.89
CA LYS A 12 10.51 8.20 -18.47
C LYS A 12 9.78 7.22 -19.40
N LYS A 13 10.50 6.50 -20.27
CA LYS A 13 9.91 5.48 -21.14
C LYS A 13 9.25 4.35 -20.35
N LEU A 14 9.88 3.89 -19.27
CA LEU A 14 9.31 2.89 -18.37
C LEU A 14 8.04 3.40 -17.69
N LEU A 15 8.03 4.66 -17.25
CA LEU A 15 6.88 5.30 -16.63
C LEU A 15 5.72 5.47 -17.62
N ASP A 16 6.01 5.85 -18.86
CA ASP A 16 4.98 5.98 -19.91
C ASP A 16 4.39 4.60 -20.25
N TRP A 17 5.22 3.55 -20.26
CA TRP A 17 4.75 2.18 -20.43
C TRP A 17 3.85 1.71 -19.27
N ASP A 18 4.22 2.02 -18.02
CA ASP A 18 3.40 1.75 -16.82
C ASP A 18 1.99 2.38 -16.92
N ILE A 19 1.92 3.64 -17.39
CA ILE A 19 0.64 4.33 -17.63
C ILE A 19 -0.19 3.61 -18.69
N VAL A 20 0.39 3.33 -19.86
CA VAL A 20 -0.32 2.68 -20.97
C VAL A 20 -0.82 1.30 -20.58
N MET A 21 0.00 0.52 -19.86
CA MET A 21 -0.39 -0.80 -19.37
C MET A 21 -1.54 -0.72 -18.36
N THR A 22 -1.48 0.25 -17.44
CA THR A 22 -2.55 0.49 -16.46
C THR A 22 -3.86 0.85 -17.14
N GLU A 23 -3.85 1.77 -18.11
CA GLU A 23 -5.06 2.16 -18.85
C GLU A 23 -5.67 1.00 -19.63
N LYS A 24 -4.83 0.19 -20.31
CA LYS A 24 -5.30 -0.99 -21.05
C LYS A 24 -5.92 -2.02 -20.11
N PHE A 25 -5.30 -2.25 -18.96
CA PHE A 25 -5.83 -3.18 -17.96
C PHE A 25 -7.17 -2.71 -17.40
N VAL A 26 -7.29 -1.45 -16.99
CA VAL A 26 -8.55 -0.87 -16.48
C VAL A 26 -9.66 -0.99 -17.53
N LYS A 27 -9.39 -0.61 -18.79
CA LYS A 27 -10.36 -0.75 -19.89
C LYS A 27 -10.77 -2.21 -20.12
N TYR A 28 -9.82 -3.14 -20.09
CA TYR A 28 -10.11 -4.56 -20.23
C TYR A 28 -11.03 -5.07 -19.11
N VAL A 29 -10.75 -4.70 -17.85
CA VAL A 29 -11.56 -5.08 -16.70
C VAL A 29 -12.96 -4.47 -16.82
N ASP A 30 -13.07 -3.18 -17.14
CA ASP A 30 -14.36 -2.50 -17.34
C ASP A 30 -15.19 -3.15 -18.45
N MET A 31 -14.56 -3.54 -19.56
CA MET A 31 -15.24 -4.23 -20.66
C MET A 31 -15.74 -5.63 -20.27
N LYS A 32 -14.97 -6.37 -19.47
CA LYS A 32 -15.27 -7.77 -19.14
C LYS A 32 -16.21 -7.94 -17.94
N TYR A 33 -16.05 -7.11 -16.92
CA TYR A 33 -16.77 -7.22 -15.64
C TYR A 33 -17.73 -6.05 -15.39
N GLY A 34 -17.78 -5.08 -16.31
CA GLY A 34 -18.54 -3.85 -16.15
C GLY A 34 -17.74 -2.77 -15.40
N PRO A 35 -18.26 -1.53 -15.32
CA PRO A 35 -17.53 -0.41 -14.75
C PRO A 35 -17.07 -0.67 -13.32
N LEU A 36 -15.77 -0.50 -13.06
CA LEU A 36 -15.16 -0.64 -11.73
C LEU A 36 -15.83 0.24 -10.66
N SER A 37 -16.49 1.33 -11.08
CA SER A 37 -17.30 2.18 -10.19
C SER A 37 -18.41 1.42 -9.47
N LYS A 38 -18.95 0.33 -10.05
CA LYS A 38 -19.94 -0.55 -9.40
C LYS A 38 -19.34 -1.35 -8.23
N HIS A 39 -18.03 -1.59 -8.26
CA HIS A 39 -17.31 -2.36 -7.24
C HIS A 39 -16.61 -1.47 -6.20
N LYS A 40 -16.93 -0.17 -6.18
CA LYS A 40 -16.27 0.83 -5.31
C LYS A 40 -16.27 0.43 -3.84
N THR A 41 -17.37 -0.15 -3.33
CA THR A 41 -17.44 -0.62 -1.94
C THR A 41 -16.45 -1.74 -1.64
N THR A 42 -16.36 -2.74 -2.52
CA THR A 42 -15.41 -3.85 -2.37
C THR A 42 -13.96 -3.36 -2.47
N LEU A 43 -13.67 -2.46 -3.42
CA LEU A 43 -12.34 -1.87 -3.58
C LEU A 43 -11.93 -1.03 -2.36
N LYS A 44 -12.86 -0.26 -1.79
CA LYS A 44 -12.62 0.46 -0.53
C LYS A 44 -12.42 -0.49 0.65
N GLY A 45 -13.16 -1.60 0.71
CA GLY A 45 -12.94 -2.64 1.71
C GLY A 45 -11.53 -3.21 1.64
N LEU A 46 -11.02 -3.43 0.43
CA LEU A 46 -9.64 -3.88 0.19
C LEU A 46 -8.61 -2.82 0.58
N GLU A 47 -8.91 -1.54 0.36
CA GLU A 47 -8.07 -0.42 0.82
C GLU A 47 -7.98 -0.42 2.36
N TYR A 48 -9.13 -0.53 3.05
CA TYR A 48 -9.17 -0.58 4.51
C TYR A 48 -8.45 -1.80 5.09
N SER A 49 -8.56 -2.97 4.45
CA SER A 49 -7.90 -4.19 4.92
C SER A 49 -6.37 -4.08 4.88
N CYS A 50 -5.81 -3.19 4.04
CA CYS A 50 -4.38 -2.92 3.97
C CYS A 50 -3.99 -1.59 4.62
N HIS A 51 -4.85 -1.01 5.44
CA HIS A 51 -4.60 0.29 6.07
C HIS A 51 -3.75 0.17 7.34
N GLY A 52 -2.67 0.95 7.46
CA GLY A 52 -1.67 0.76 8.52
C GLY A 52 -2.19 1.06 9.94
N ILE A 53 -3.05 2.06 10.09
CA ILE A 53 -3.55 2.50 11.41
C ILE A 53 -4.35 1.40 12.13
N PRO A 54 -5.40 0.78 11.52
CA PRO A 54 -6.10 -0.34 12.14
C PRO A 54 -5.17 -1.50 12.55
N TRP A 55 -4.20 -1.85 11.69
CA TRP A 55 -3.26 -2.92 11.98
C TRP A 55 -2.36 -2.59 13.17
N LEU A 56 -1.81 -1.38 13.26
CA LEU A 56 -0.96 -0.96 14.38
C LEU A 56 -1.73 -0.94 15.71
N ILE A 57 -2.91 -0.33 15.74
CA ILE A 57 -3.73 -0.24 16.96
C ILE A 57 -4.19 -1.63 17.39
N GLY A 58 -4.71 -2.43 16.45
CA GLY A 58 -5.18 -3.78 16.74
C GLY A 58 -4.07 -4.67 17.27
N THR A 59 -2.91 -4.72 16.59
CA THR A 59 -1.78 -5.56 17.03
C THR A 59 -1.23 -5.12 18.38
N ALA A 60 -1.02 -3.81 18.60
CA ALA A 60 -0.60 -3.30 19.91
C ALA A 60 -1.58 -3.69 21.02
N THR A 61 -2.89 -3.60 20.77
CA THR A 61 -3.92 -3.91 21.75
C THR A 61 -3.94 -5.42 22.07
N PHE A 62 -3.95 -6.28 21.04
CA PHE A 62 -4.02 -7.73 21.24
C PHE A 62 -2.76 -8.33 21.87
N ILE A 63 -1.59 -7.69 21.75
CA ILE A 63 -0.37 -8.12 22.48
C ILE A 63 -0.60 -8.12 24.00
N PHE A 64 -1.38 -7.16 24.52
CA PHE A 64 -1.67 -7.06 25.96
C PHE A 64 -2.91 -7.85 26.39
N LEU A 65 -3.87 -8.06 25.49
CA LEU A 65 -5.10 -8.79 25.81
C LEU A 65 -4.94 -10.30 25.75
N LEU A 66 -4.09 -10.81 24.85
CA LEU A 66 -3.95 -12.25 24.63
C LEU A 66 -2.80 -12.81 25.47
N GLN A 67 -3.09 -13.86 26.23
CA GLN A 67 -2.12 -14.51 27.12
C GLN A 67 -1.41 -15.70 26.49
N ASP A 68 -1.92 -16.21 25.37
CA ASP A 68 -1.27 -17.30 24.65
C ASP A 68 0.10 -16.88 24.11
N ALA A 69 1.14 -17.64 24.45
CA ALA A 69 2.51 -17.30 24.11
C ALA A 69 2.75 -17.32 22.59
N SER A 70 2.14 -18.28 21.87
CA SER A 70 2.30 -18.41 20.42
C SER A 70 1.63 -17.26 19.68
N ILE A 71 0.41 -16.89 20.09
CA ILE A 71 -0.32 -15.77 19.49
C ILE A 71 0.39 -14.45 19.81
N ARG A 72 0.88 -14.28 21.03
CA ARG A 72 1.62 -13.06 21.41
C ARG A 72 2.93 -12.93 20.64
N GLN A 73 3.67 -14.03 20.42
CA GLN A 73 4.86 -14.04 19.57
C GLN A 73 4.53 -13.62 18.13
N LEU A 74 3.47 -14.17 17.54
CA LEU A 74 2.98 -13.77 16.22
C LEU A 74 2.66 -12.27 16.17
N LEU A 75 1.94 -11.75 17.18
CA LEU A 75 1.54 -10.35 17.24
C LEU A 75 2.72 -9.39 17.43
N VAL A 76 3.71 -9.75 18.24
CA VAL A 76 4.95 -8.97 18.42
C VAL A 76 5.75 -8.94 17.11
N ASN A 77 5.92 -10.09 16.45
CA ASN A 77 6.59 -10.17 15.16
C ASN A 77 5.88 -9.32 14.10
N LEU A 78 4.55 -9.39 14.07
CA LEU A 78 3.73 -8.59 13.17
C LEU A 78 3.85 -7.08 13.47
N PHE A 79 3.85 -6.69 14.74
CA PHE A 79 3.98 -5.29 15.16
C PHE A 79 5.34 -4.71 14.74
N ILE A 80 6.43 -5.45 14.96
CA ILE A 80 7.77 -5.07 14.51
C ILE A 80 7.81 -4.96 12.98
N ALA A 81 7.23 -5.94 12.27
CA ALA A 81 7.18 -5.94 10.82
C ALA A 81 6.41 -4.72 10.27
N LEU A 82 5.30 -4.34 10.89
CA LEU A 82 4.52 -3.14 10.53
C LEU A 82 5.32 -1.85 10.70
N ILE A 83 6.09 -1.72 11.79
CA ILE A 83 6.97 -0.56 12.00
C ILE A 83 8.03 -0.50 10.93
N VAL A 84 8.70 -1.63 10.64
CA VAL A 84 9.73 -1.73 9.62
C VAL A 84 9.16 -1.39 8.23
N ASP A 85 7.99 -1.92 7.88
CA ASP A 85 7.28 -1.60 6.63
C ASP A 85 7.07 -0.09 6.49
N ILE A 86 6.51 0.56 7.51
CA ILE A 86 6.24 1.99 7.49
C ILE A 86 7.52 2.81 7.34
N VAL A 87 8.58 2.47 8.08
CA VAL A 87 9.87 3.17 8.01
C VAL A 87 10.50 3.01 6.62
N VAL A 88 10.60 1.79 6.12
CA VAL A 88 11.19 1.50 4.80
C VAL A 88 10.39 2.18 3.70
N VAL A 89 9.06 2.05 3.69
CA VAL A 89 8.20 2.70 2.70
C VAL A 89 8.36 4.22 2.75
N SER A 90 8.40 4.82 3.94
CA SER A 90 8.56 6.27 4.11
C SER A 90 9.92 6.76 3.61
N VAL A 91 11.00 6.05 3.92
CA VAL A 91 12.35 6.37 3.44
C VAL A 91 12.43 6.25 1.93
N VAL A 92 11.93 5.15 1.34
CA VAL A 92 11.96 4.97 -0.12
C VAL A 92 11.09 6.02 -0.81
N LYS A 93 9.92 6.37 -0.25
CA LYS A 93 9.09 7.49 -0.76
C LYS A 93 9.85 8.82 -0.71
N ALA A 94 10.56 9.10 0.37
CA ALA A 94 11.35 10.32 0.54
C ALA A 94 12.55 10.41 -0.42
N ILE A 95 13.14 9.27 -0.80
CA ILE A 95 14.25 9.20 -1.77
C ILE A 95 13.72 9.30 -3.21
N THR A 96 12.70 8.51 -3.54
CA THR A 96 12.21 8.40 -4.91
C THR A 96 11.39 9.62 -5.33
N ARG A 97 10.62 10.20 -4.40
CA ARG A 97 9.76 11.39 -4.59
C ARG A 97 8.89 11.33 -5.85
N ARG A 98 8.49 10.14 -6.30
CA ARG A 98 7.64 9.95 -7.49
C ARG A 98 6.25 10.52 -7.22
N ARG A 99 5.80 11.49 -8.00
CA ARG A 99 4.44 12.07 -7.85
C ARG A 99 3.37 11.08 -8.31
N ARG A 100 2.20 11.14 -7.68
CA ARG A 100 0.99 10.45 -8.14
C ARG A 100 0.50 11.06 -9.47
N PRO A 101 -0.02 10.27 -10.42
CA PRO A 101 -0.67 10.79 -11.63
C PRO A 101 -1.87 11.69 -11.27
N VAL A 102 -2.11 12.73 -12.08
CA VAL A 102 -3.03 13.84 -11.75
C VAL A 102 -4.50 13.43 -11.80
N ALA A 103 -4.84 12.36 -12.52
CA ALA A 103 -6.22 11.88 -12.68
C ALA A 103 -6.91 11.44 -11.37
N ASN A 104 -6.15 11.17 -10.30
CA ASN A 104 -6.68 10.61 -9.05
C ASN A 104 -6.77 11.63 -7.89
N LYS A 105 -6.79 12.94 -8.16
CA LYS A 105 -6.63 13.94 -7.08
C LYS A 105 -7.90 14.25 -6.28
N ASP A 106 -9.09 14.07 -6.83
CA ASP A 106 -10.20 14.88 -6.32
C ASP A 106 -11.19 14.16 -5.41
N ASN A 107 -11.19 12.83 -5.24
CA ASN A 107 -12.25 12.22 -4.40
C ASN A 107 -12.04 10.80 -3.83
N GLU A 108 -10.85 10.20 -3.93
CA GLU A 108 -10.77 8.73 -3.71
C GLU A 108 -9.88 8.25 -2.56
N MET A 109 -8.98 9.07 -2.02
CA MET A 109 -8.09 8.61 -0.96
C MET A 109 -8.49 9.20 0.39
N PHE A 110 -9.27 8.43 1.15
CA PHE A 110 -9.68 8.80 2.51
C PHE A 110 -8.43 8.88 3.40
N ALA A 111 -8.22 10.05 4.01
CA ALA A 111 -7.29 10.29 5.11
C ALA A 111 -5.82 9.88 4.86
N THR A 112 -5.18 10.51 3.89
CA THR A 112 -3.77 10.31 3.62
C THR A 112 -2.91 11.43 4.21
N VAL A 113 -2.16 11.09 5.25
CA VAL A 113 -1.10 11.92 5.88
C VAL A 113 -0.14 12.43 4.81
N SER A 114 0.43 13.63 4.97
CA SER A 114 1.25 14.38 4.00
C SER A 114 2.38 13.61 3.27
N VAL A 115 2.80 12.45 3.79
CA VAL A 115 3.72 11.48 3.15
C VAL A 115 3.13 10.86 1.87
N ASP A 116 1.82 10.99 1.67
CA ASP A 116 1.10 10.35 0.58
C ASP A 116 1.18 11.07 -0.78
N LYS A 117 1.90 12.18 -0.84
CA LYS A 117 2.20 12.87 -2.10
C LYS A 117 2.97 11.97 -3.09
N PHE A 118 3.65 10.94 -2.58
CA PHE A 118 4.47 10.03 -3.37
C PHE A 118 3.80 8.67 -3.61
N SER A 119 3.80 8.25 -4.88
CA SER A 119 3.15 7.02 -5.37
C SER A 119 3.98 5.76 -5.22
N PHE A 120 5.30 5.87 -5.06
CA PHE A 120 6.20 4.72 -5.05
C PHE A 120 7.06 4.67 -3.78
N PRO A 121 7.16 3.51 -3.11
CA PRO A 121 6.38 2.28 -3.34
C PRO A 121 4.94 2.41 -2.82
N SER A 122 4.05 1.48 -3.22
CA SER A 122 2.70 1.39 -2.67
C SER A 122 2.73 0.75 -1.28
N GLY A 123 2.39 1.52 -0.25
CA GLY A 123 2.36 1.03 1.13
C GLY A 123 1.25 0.00 1.40
N HIS A 124 0.20 -0.04 0.59
CA HIS A 124 -0.83 -1.09 0.72
C HIS A 124 -0.33 -2.41 0.14
N CYS A 125 0.40 -2.36 -0.98
CA CYS A 125 0.98 -3.56 -1.59
C CYS A 125 2.07 -4.17 -0.71
N THR A 126 2.98 -3.35 -0.14
CA THR A 126 4.03 -3.87 0.75
C THR A 126 3.42 -4.53 1.98
N ARG A 127 2.38 -3.93 2.57
CA ARG A 127 1.65 -4.50 3.70
C ARG A 127 0.94 -5.80 3.36
N ALA A 128 0.24 -5.86 2.22
CA ALA A 128 -0.44 -7.07 1.78
C ALA A 128 0.54 -8.25 1.63
N VAL A 129 1.70 -8.00 1.03
CA VAL A 129 2.77 -9.01 0.87
C VAL A 129 3.38 -9.39 2.21
N MET A 130 3.64 -8.43 3.09
CA MET A 130 4.16 -8.71 4.43
C MET A 130 3.21 -9.62 5.22
N LEU A 131 1.91 -9.31 5.22
CA LEU A 131 0.89 -10.12 5.90
C LEU A 131 0.80 -11.52 5.28
N SER A 132 0.77 -11.63 3.95
CA SER A 132 0.65 -12.93 3.27
C SER A 132 1.86 -13.85 3.47
N VAL A 133 3.04 -13.29 3.78
CA VAL A 133 4.25 -14.05 4.08
C VAL A 133 4.35 -14.39 5.57
N LEU A 134 4.02 -13.45 6.46
CA LEU A 134 4.23 -13.60 7.90
C LEU A 134 3.27 -14.63 8.53
N PHE A 135 1.99 -14.63 8.15
CA PHE A 135 1.02 -15.56 8.71
C PHE A 135 1.34 -17.04 8.42
N PRO A 136 1.66 -17.45 7.17
CA PRO A 136 2.02 -18.84 6.91
C PRO A 136 3.36 -19.26 7.52
N LEU A 137 4.33 -18.36 7.61
CA LEU A 137 5.64 -18.68 8.18
C LEU A 137 5.55 -19.01 9.67
N GLN A 138 4.69 -18.31 10.42
CA GLN A 138 4.52 -18.54 11.85
C GLN A 138 3.72 -19.82 12.16
N TRP A 139 2.93 -20.33 11.21
CA TRP A 139 2.20 -21.60 11.36
C TRP A 139 3.07 -22.84 11.10
N ARG A 140 4.31 -22.64 10.63
CA ARG A 140 5.24 -23.74 10.27
C ARG A 140 6.22 -24.11 11.39
N TRP A 141 6.08 -23.50 12.57
CA TRP A 141 6.91 -23.72 13.77
C TRP A 141 6.02 -23.93 14.98
#